data_AF-A0A7Y2ELI6-F1
#
_entry.id   AF-A0A7Y2ELI6-F1
#
_cell.length_a   1.000
_cell.length_b   1.000
_cell.length_c   1.000
_cell.angle_alpha   90.00
_cell.angle_beta   90.00
_cell.angle_gamma   90.00
#
_symmetry.space_group_name_H-M   'P 1'
#
loop_
_entity.id
_entity.type
_entity.pdbx_description
1 polymer ?
#
loop_
_entity_poly.entity_id
_entity_poly.type
_entity_poly.pdbx_seq_one_letter_code
_entity_poly.pdbx_strand_id
1 'polypeptide(L)'
;NNIVIATDADVDGMHIRLLLITFFLQFFPELIKEGHLYILQTPLFRVRNKKETIYCYSEEERVNAIEKLKPKPEITRFKGLGEISPDEFKHFIGEDIRLDPVMLDKAMSIEELLKFYMGKNTPDRQEFIINNLKVELDKVEE
;
A
#
# COMPACT_ATOMS: atom_id res chain seq x y z
N ASN A 1 13.86 -15.07 6.67
CA ASN A 1 14.12 -14.54 5.32
C ASN A 1 12.82 -13.96 4.80
N ASN A 2 12.77 -12.65 4.58
CA ASN A 2 11.54 -11.96 4.18
C ASN A 2 11.80 -11.21 2.88
N ILE A 3 10.81 -11.21 1.99
CA ILE A 3 10.77 -10.39 0.79
C ILE A 3 9.77 -9.28 1.06
N VAL A 4 10.23 -8.03 0.96
CA VAL A 4 9.39 -6.85 1.19
C VAL A 4 9.27 -6.08 -0.12
N ILE A 5 8.04 -5.94 -0.61
CA ILE A 5 7.69 -5.10 -1.76
C ILE A 5 7.44 -3.69 -1.25
N ALA A 6 8.32 -2.76 -1.61
CA ALA A 6 8.14 -1.33 -1.35
C ALA A 6 7.80 -0.62 -2.66
N THR A 7 6.62 0.00 -2.70
CA THR A 7 6.11 0.79 -3.84
C THR A 7 5.48 2.07 -3.34
N ASP A 8 5.27 3.02 -4.24
CA ASP A 8 4.53 4.24 -3.96
C ASP A 8 3.08 3.93 -3.55
N ALA A 9 2.46 4.85 -2.80
CA ALA A 9 1.08 4.77 -2.33
C ALA A 9 0.06 5.30 -3.36
N ASP A 10 0.43 5.31 -4.64
CA ASP A 10 -0.39 5.77 -5.75
C ASP A 10 -0.88 4.60 -6.63
N VAL A 11 -1.63 4.94 -7.67
CA VAL A 11 -2.23 3.96 -8.59
C VAL A 11 -1.18 3.15 -9.35
N ASP A 12 -0.04 3.77 -9.69
CA ASP A 12 1.04 3.12 -10.41
C ASP A 12 1.83 2.17 -9.49
N GLY A 13 2.06 2.57 -8.24
CA GLY A 13 2.63 1.73 -7.19
C GLY A 13 1.76 0.51 -6.90
N MET A 14 0.44 0.67 -6.86
CA MET A 14 -0.50 -0.46 -6.75
C MET A 14 -0.38 -1.42 -7.94
N HIS A 15 -0.22 -0.90 -9.15
CA HIS A 15 -0.06 -1.73 -10.35
C HIS A 15 1.26 -2.52 -10.34
N ILE A 16 2.39 -1.87 -10.00
CA ILE A 16 3.70 -2.54 -9.84
C ILE A 16 3.61 -3.64 -8.79
N ARG A 17 2.98 -3.34 -7.64
CA ARG A 17 2.77 -4.30 -6.55
C ARG A 17 2.02 -5.54 -7.04
N LEU A 18 0.96 -5.37 -7.83
CA LEU A 18 0.18 -6.48 -8.38
C LEU A 18 1.01 -7.34 -9.34
N LEU A 19 1.84 -6.72 -10.20
CA LEU A 19 2.73 -7.45 -11.11
C LEU A 19 3.78 -8.27 -10.35
N LEU A 20 4.39 -7.71 -9.31
CA LEU A 20 5.35 -8.43 -8.46
C LEU A 20 4.69 -9.58 -7.70
N ILE A 21 3.52 -9.36 -7.11
CA ILE A 21 2.76 -10.43 -6.44
C ILE A 21 2.42 -11.53 -7.44
N THR A 22 1.98 -11.19 -8.64
CA THR A 22 1.68 -12.14 -9.73
C THR A 22 2.92 -12.97 -10.08
N PHE A 23 4.09 -12.33 -10.21
CA PHE A 23 5.35 -13.02 -10.44
C PHE A 23 5.66 -14.04 -9.32
N PHE A 24 5.54 -13.65 -8.05
CA PHE A 24 5.75 -14.58 -6.94
C PHE A 24 4.71 -15.69 -6.90
N LEU A 25 3.43 -15.40 -7.20
CA LEU A 25 2.37 -16.39 -7.29
C LEU A 25 2.64 -17.43 -8.38
N GLN A 26 3.17 -16.99 -9.53
CA GLN A 26 3.41 -17.86 -10.67
C GLN A 26 4.67 -18.72 -10.51
N PHE A 27 5.77 -18.12 -10.05
CA PHE A 27 7.08 -18.79 -10.05
C PHE A 27 7.52 -19.29 -8.67
N PHE A 28 7.04 -18.67 -7.60
CA PHE A 28 7.46 -18.97 -6.22
C PHE A 28 6.28 -19.00 -5.22
N PRO A 29 5.19 -19.74 -5.49
CA PRO A 29 3.99 -19.72 -4.65
C PRO A 29 4.25 -20.18 -3.21
N GLU A 30 5.24 -21.06 -3.00
CA GLU A 30 5.61 -21.53 -1.67
C GLU A 30 6.11 -20.39 -0.75
N LEU A 31 6.80 -19.37 -1.29
CA LEU A 31 7.21 -18.21 -0.49
C LEU A 31 6.02 -17.44 0.07
N ILE A 32 4.90 -17.41 -0.66
CA ILE A 32 3.68 -16.75 -0.21
C ILE A 32 2.95 -17.63 0.80
N LYS A 33 2.87 -18.95 0.56
CA LYS A 33 2.25 -19.91 1.48
C LYS A 33 2.95 -19.99 2.83
N GLU A 34 4.28 -19.89 2.84
CA GLU A 34 5.10 -19.88 4.04
C GLU A 34 5.14 -18.51 4.74
N GLY A 35 4.48 -17.49 4.16
CA GLY A 35 4.34 -16.17 4.77
C GLY A 35 5.59 -15.31 4.68
N HIS A 36 6.40 -15.46 3.63
CA HIS A 36 7.64 -14.72 3.44
C HIS A 36 7.51 -13.45 2.58
N LEU A 37 6.35 -13.22 1.95
CA LEU A 37 6.11 -12.05 1.11
C LEU A 37 5.29 -10.98 1.85
N TYR A 38 5.81 -9.76 1.90
CA TYR A 38 5.19 -8.64 2.58
C TYR A 38 5.16 -7.41 1.67
N ILE A 39 4.21 -6.52 1.96
CA ILE A 39 4.12 -5.19 1.37
C ILE A 39 4.51 -4.19 2.45
N LEU A 40 5.44 -3.28 2.14
CA LEU A 40 5.77 -2.17 3.02
C LEU A 40 4.63 -1.14 2.96
N GLN A 41 4.06 -0.82 4.12
CA GLN A 41 3.18 0.35 4.22
C GLN A 41 4.02 1.62 4.16
N THR A 42 3.59 2.56 3.34
CA THR A 42 4.25 3.84 3.15
C THR A 42 3.37 4.94 3.73
N PRO A 43 3.93 5.92 4.45
CA PRO A 43 3.13 6.96 5.07
C PRO A 43 2.51 7.86 3.99
N LEU A 44 1.25 8.23 4.19
CA LEU A 44 0.52 9.15 3.31
C LEU A 44 0.76 10.61 3.73
N PHE A 45 0.97 10.85 5.03
CA PHE A 45 1.19 12.18 5.57
C PHE A 45 2.29 12.20 6.63
N ARG A 46 2.87 13.37 6.83
CA ARG A 46 3.70 13.73 7.97
C ARG A 46 3.11 14.96 8.64
N VAL A 47 2.82 14.86 9.93
CA VAL A 47 2.34 15.99 10.75
C VAL A 47 3.41 16.28 11.79
N ARG A 48 3.92 17.52 11.83
CA ARG A 48 5.02 17.87 12.74
C ARG A 48 4.82 19.24 13.40
N ASN A 49 5.41 19.40 14.58
CA ASN A 49 5.63 20.70 15.21
C ASN A 49 7.12 20.84 15.57
N LYS A 50 7.46 21.82 16.42
CA LYS A 50 8.85 22.05 16.84
C LYS A 50 9.44 20.93 17.71
N LYS A 51 8.61 20.05 18.28
CA LYS A 51 8.98 19.04 19.28
C LYS A 51 8.81 17.60 18.78
N GLU A 52 7.77 17.34 18.00
CA GLU A 52 7.35 15.98 17.62
C GLU A 52 6.99 15.92 16.12
N THR A 53 7.28 14.78 15.50
CA THR A 53 6.92 14.43 14.11
C THR A 53 6.18 13.11 14.13
N ILE A 54 5.03 13.05 13.48
CA ILE A 54 4.16 11.86 13.38
C ILE A 54 3.94 11.54 11.90
N TYR A 55 4.24 10.30 11.51
CA TYR A 55 3.93 9.77 10.18
C TYR A 55 2.59 9.05 10.23
N CYS A 56 1.72 9.36 9.28
CA CYS A 56 0.34 8.90 9.23
C CYS A 56 0.11 8.07 7.97
N TYR A 57 -0.52 6.91 8.12
CA TYR A 57 -0.78 5.91 7.08
C TYR A 57 -2.26 5.89 6.66
N SER A 58 -3.09 6.70 7.30
CA SER A 58 -4.49 6.90 6.95
C SER A 58 -4.91 8.34 7.19
N GLU A 59 -6.04 8.71 6.60
CA GLU A 59 -6.68 10.01 6.83
C GLU A 59 -7.12 10.18 8.30
N GLU A 60 -7.56 9.09 8.95
CA GLU A 60 -7.91 9.10 10.37
C GLU A 60 -6.69 9.39 11.25
N GLU A 61 -5.55 8.74 10.97
CA GLU A 61 -4.30 9.01 11.67
C GLU A 61 -3.86 10.47 11.48
N ARG A 62 -4.05 11.03 10.28
CA ARG A 62 -3.77 12.45 9.99
C ARG A 62 -4.57 13.38 10.89
N VAL A 63 -5.89 13.18 10.96
CA VAL A 63 -6.78 14.00 11.81
C VAL A 63 -6.37 13.92 13.27
N ASN A 64 -6.12 12.71 13.77
CA ASN A 64 -5.68 12.50 15.16
C ASN A 64 -4.34 13.17 15.46
N ALA A 65 -3.38 13.12 14.52
CA ALA A 65 -2.08 13.76 14.66
C ALA A 65 -2.19 15.30 14.65
N ILE A 66 -3.07 15.87 13.83
CA ILE A 66 -3.32 17.32 13.80
C ILE A 66 -3.88 17.80 15.15
N GLU A 67 -4.85 17.06 15.70
CA GLU A 67 -5.45 17.36 17.01
C GLU A 67 -4.42 17.29 18.14
N LYS A 68 -3.56 16.26 18.13
CA LYS A 68 -2.48 16.07 19.12
C LYS A 68 -1.44 17.19 19.06
N LEU A 69 -1.12 17.70 17.86
CA LEU A 69 -0.01 18.63 17.63
C LEU A 69 -0.44 20.10 17.48
N LYS A 70 -1.66 20.45 17.91
CA LYS A 70 -2.17 21.83 18.03
C LYS A 70 -1.15 22.79 18.70
N PRO A 71 -1.19 24.11 18.39
CA PRO A 71 -2.27 24.83 17.71
C PRO A 71 -2.19 24.87 16.17
N LYS A 72 -0.99 24.72 15.58
CA LYS A 72 -0.81 24.76 14.11
C LYS A 72 0.40 23.92 13.67
N PRO A 73 0.24 22.60 13.54
CA PRO A 73 1.28 21.74 13.01
C PRO A 73 1.50 21.98 11.50
N GLU A 74 2.69 21.66 11.04
CA GLU A 74 3.03 21.55 9.61
C GLU A 74 2.58 20.17 9.12
N ILE A 75 1.87 20.14 7.99
CA ILE A 75 1.36 18.91 7.36
C ILE A 75 2.00 18.79 5.98
N THR A 76 2.59 17.63 5.71
CA THR A 76 3.14 17.24 4.40
C THR A 76 2.38 16.01 3.92
N ARG A 77 1.90 16.00 2.69
CA ARG A 77 1.35 14.80 2.03
C ARG A 77 2.44 14.21 1.14
N PHE A 78 2.67 12.90 1.24
CA PHE A 78 3.58 12.19 0.36
C PHE A 78 2.79 11.65 -0.84
N LYS A 79 3.28 11.89 -2.05
CA LYS A 79 2.73 11.28 -3.26
C LYS A 79 3.42 9.98 -3.63
N GLY A 80 4.70 9.86 -3.28
CA GLY A 80 5.50 8.68 -3.57
C GLY A 80 6.70 8.57 -2.64
N LEU A 81 7.38 7.43 -2.67
CA LEU A 81 8.55 7.14 -1.86
C LEU A 81 9.72 8.07 -2.18
N GLY A 82 9.81 8.56 -3.42
CA GLY A 82 10.85 9.50 -3.84
C GLY A 82 10.82 10.85 -3.12
N GLU A 83 9.70 11.21 -2.49
CA GLU A 83 9.58 12.43 -1.66
C GLU A 83 10.11 12.24 -0.24
N ILE A 84 10.47 11.00 0.13
CA ILE A 84 10.99 10.65 1.44
C ILE A 84 12.52 10.58 1.35
N SER A 85 13.19 11.41 2.15
CA SER A 85 14.65 11.38 2.21
C SER A 85 15.17 10.05 2.78
N PRO A 86 16.37 9.58 2.40
CA PRO A 86 16.95 8.35 2.96
C PRO A 86 17.08 8.37 4.49
N ASP A 87 17.37 9.55 5.06
CA ASP A 87 17.45 9.75 6.50
C ASP A 87 16.09 9.64 7.21
N GLU A 88 14.99 9.95 6.55
CA GLU A 88 13.65 9.67 7.08
C GLU A 88 13.28 8.20 6.85
N PHE A 89 13.54 7.68 5.66
CA PHE A 89 13.12 6.34 5.27
C PHE A 89 13.73 5.26 6.18
N LYS A 90 14.98 5.42 6.61
CA LYS A 90 15.63 4.48 7.54
C LYS A 90 14.85 4.28 8.84
N HIS A 91 14.09 5.29 9.30
CA HIS A 91 13.30 5.20 10.52
C HIS A 91 12.04 4.35 10.36
N PHE A 92 11.60 4.09 9.12
CA PHE A 92 10.49 3.17 8.85
C PHE A 92 10.94 1.71 8.85
N ILE A 93 12.24 1.45 8.72
CA ILE A 93 12.83 0.12 8.69
C ILE A 93 13.45 -0.15 10.07
N GLY A 94 12.62 -0.59 11.01
CA GLY A 94 13.02 -0.88 12.39
C GLY A 94 12.08 -1.88 13.06
N GLU A 95 12.05 -1.88 14.40
CA GLU A 95 11.16 -2.75 15.18
C GLU A 95 9.67 -2.47 14.89
N ASP A 96 9.34 -1.20 14.59
CA ASP A 96 7.98 -0.72 14.35
C ASP A 96 7.59 -0.76 12.85
N ILE A 97 8.34 -1.49 12.02
CA ILE A 97 8.08 -1.56 10.57
C ILE A 97 6.66 -2.06 10.31
N ARG A 98 5.90 -1.29 9.53
CA ARG A 98 4.53 -1.64 9.14
C ARG A 98 4.54 -2.47 7.86
N LEU A 99 4.29 -3.77 8.00
CA LEU A 99 4.27 -4.73 6.91
C LEU A 99 2.91 -5.40 6.80
N ASP A 100 2.34 -5.40 5.59
CA ASP A 100 1.15 -6.19 5.28
C ASP A 100 1.57 -7.53 4.68
N PRO A 101 1.28 -8.67 5.33
CA PRO A 101 1.58 -9.98 4.77
C PRO A 101 0.68 -10.28 3.57
N VAL A 102 1.28 -10.80 2.49
CA VAL A 102 0.52 -11.31 1.35
C VAL A 102 0.05 -12.71 1.69
N MET A 103 -1.26 -12.89 1.84
CA MET A 103 -1.87 -14.19 2.17
C MET A 103 -2.61 -14.76 0.96
N LEU A 104 -2.52 -16.08 0.82
CA LEU A 104 -3.33 -16.83 -0.13
C LEU A 104 -4.58 -17.35 0.55
N ASP A 105 -5.74 -17.03 -0.03
CA ASP A 105 -6.98 -17.68 0.36
C ASP A 105 -6.93 -19.16 -0.07
N LYS A 106 -7.34 -20.06 0.83
CA LYS A 106 -7.42 -21.50 0.56
C LYS A 106 -8.57 -21.85 -0.39
N ALA A 107 -9.55 -20.96 -0.53
CA ALA A 107 -10.74 -21.21 -1.35
C ALA A 107 -10.52 -21.03 -2.86
N MET A 108 -9.49 -20.29 -3.27
CA MET A 108 -9.22 -19.99 -4.68
C MET A 108 -7.91 -20.63 -5.13
N SER A 109 -7.92 -21.28 -6.30
CA SER A 109 -6.67 -21.76 -6.87
C SER A 109 -5.86 -20.60 -7.45
N ILE A 110 -4.53 -20.68 -7.31
CA ILE A 110 -3.60 -19.71 -7.93
C ILE A 110 -3.78 -19.68 -9.45
N GLU A 111 -4.04 -20.83 -10.07
CA GLU A 111 -4.27 -20.94 -11.51
C GLU A 111 -5.50 -20.15 -11.96
N GLU A 112 -6.61 -20.25 -11.24
CA GLU A 112 -7.83 -19.47 -11.53
C GLU A 112 -7.60 -17.97 -11.36
N LEU A 113 -6.91 -17.55 -10.29
CA LEU A 113 -6.55 -16.16 -10.06
C LEU A 113 -5.71 -15.59 -11.21
N LEU A 114 -4.63 -16.29 -11.59
CA LEU A 114 -3.77 -15.86 -12.68
C LEU A 114 -4.51 -15.87 -14.02
N LYS A 115 -5.31 -16.90 -14.29
CA LYS A 115 -6.12 -16.99 -15.50
C LYS A 115 -7.12 -15.84 -15.59
N PHE A 116 -7.76 -15.46 -14.49
CA PHE A 116 -8.73 -14.37 -14.49
C PHE A 116 -8.07 -12.99 -14.61
N TYR A 117 -7.06 -12.70 -13.79
CA TYR A 117 -6.46 -11.37 -13.73
C TYR A 117 -5.43 -11.11 -14.82
N MET A 118 -4.73 -12.15 -15.30
CA MET A 118 -3.62 -12.02 -16.27
C MET A 118 -3.89 -12.75 -17.60
N GLY A 119 -5.04 -13.40 -17.76
CA GLY A 119 -5.41 -14.11 -18.98
C GLY A 119 -5.92 -13.23 -20.12
N LYS A 120 -6.51 -13.90 -21.12
CA LYS A 120 -7.05 -13.29 -22.36
C LYS A 120 -8.55 -12.94 -22.29
N ASN A 121 -9.16 -13.06 -21.11
CA ASN A 121 -10.58 -12.78 -20.82
C ASN A 121 -10.86 -11.28 -20.61
N THR A 122 -10.45 -10.44 -21.56
CA THR A 122 -10.62 -8.98 -21.45
C THR A 122 -12.07 -8.54 -21.22
N PRO A 123 -13.09 -9.09 -21.91
CA PRO A 123 -14.49 -8.69 -21.66
C PRO A 123 -14.93 -8.94 -20.21
N ASP A 124 -14.66 -10.13 -19.67
CA ASP A 124 -15.05 -10.51 -18.31
C ASP A 124 -14.36 -9.63 -17.26
N ARG A 125 -13.07 -9.32 -17.46
CA ARG A 125 -12.35 -8.39 -16.58
C ARG A 125 -12.95 -6.99 -16.63
N GLN A 126 -13.33 -6.51 -17.81
CA GLN A 126 -13.94 -5.19 -17.96
C GLN A 126 -15.27 -5.13 -17.21
N GLU A 127 -16.14 -6.14 -17.37
CA GLU A 127 -17.40 -6.23 -16.64
C GLU A 127 -17.18 -6.29 -15.12
N PHE A 128 -16.21 -7.10 -14.68
CA PHE A 128 -15.84 -7.17 -13.27
C PHE A 128 -15.39 -5.81 -12.72
N ILE A 129 -14.53 -5.08 -13.45
CA ILE A 129 -14.07 -3.75 -13.04
C ILE A 129 -15.25 -2.79 -12.94
N ILE A 130 -16.15 -2.77 -13.93
CA ILE A 130 -17.33 -1.89 -13.92
C ILE A 130 -18.23 -2.18 -12.71
N ASN A 131 -18.50 -3.46 -12.43
CA ASN A 131 -19.37 -3.88 -11.33
C ASN A 131 -18.76 -3.60 -9.95
N ASN A 132 -17.43 -3.48 -9.85
CA ASN A 132 -16.71 -3.27 -8.59
C ASN A 132 -16.07 -1.87 -8.49
N LEU A 133 -16.32 -0.99 -9.46
CA LEU A 133 -15.74 0.34 -9.49
C LEU A 133 -16.27 1.13 -8.29
N LYS A 134 -15.39 1.41 -7.33
CA LYS A 134 -15.69 2.35 -6.25
C LYS A 134 -15.36 3.75 -6.75
N VAL A 135 -16.39 4.55 -6.98
CA VAL A 135 -16.22 5.98 -7.28
C VAL A 135 -15.92 6.67 -5.95
N GLU A 136 -14.66 7.02 -5.72
CA GLU A 136 -14.31 7.96 -4.66
C GLU A 136 -14.88 9.31 -5.09
N LEU A 137 -15.96 9.73 -4.43
CA LEU A 137 -16.42 11.11 -4.54
C LEU A 137 -15.35 11.97 -3.89
N ASP A 138 -14.59 12.72 -4.69
CA ASP A 138 -13.78 13.83 -4.20
C ASP A 138 -14.69 14.68 -3.31
N LYS A 139 -14.51 14.59 -2.00
CA LYS A 139 -15.10 15.55 -1.08
C LYS A 139 -14.43 16.87 -1.42
N VAL A 140 -15.11 17.70 -2.22
CA VAL A 140 -14.78 19.10 -2.39
C VAL A 140 -14.67 19.67 -0.98
N GLU A 141 -13.45 20.00 -0.54
CA GLU A 141 -13.22 20.68 0.72
C GLU A 141 -13.96 22.03 0.62
N GLU A 142 -15.03 22.21 1.41
CA GLU A 142 -15.63 23.51 1.72
C GLU A 142 -14.74 24.32 2.68
#